data_AF-A0A7G6X3Y7-F1
#
_entry.id   AF-A0A7G6X3Y7-F1
#
_cell.length_a   1.000
_cell.length_b   1.000
_cell.length_c   1.000
_cell.angle_alpha   90.00
_cell.angle_beta   90.00
_cell.angle_gamma   90.00
#
_symmetry.space_group_name_H-M   'P 1'
#
loop_
_entity.id
_entity.type
_entity.pdbx_description
1 polymer ?
#
loop_
_entity_poly.entity_id
_entity_poly.type
_entity_poly.pdbx_seq_one_letter_code
_entity_poly.pdbx_strand_id
1 'polypeptide(L)'
;MGRAATEPSKLNSIAHGRLVSTLRTGSSTTRVFREDRKLATELMQIGVGPFTVLHRKGPHGMDLRYAVPTAQLAAIEPQLKSFDQSVRFLEQRLGRFPVWSYMRSHTSGSATRSRLSAGPISG
;
A
#
# COMPACT_ATOMS: atom_id res chain seq x y z
N MET A 1 12.29 9.19 3.04
CA MET A 1 11.75 9.68 4.33
C MET A 1 10.62 8.74 4.75
N GLY A 2 10.56 8.31 6.03
CA GLY A 2 9.50 7.43 6.52
C GLY A 2 8.28 8.22 6.97
N ARG A 3 7.07 7.71 6.72
CA ARG A 3 5.79 8.32 7.12
C ARG A 3 4.98 7.32 7.94
N ALA A 4 4.39 7.76 9.04
CA ALA A 4 3.53 6.93 9.87
C ALA A 4 2.08 7.42 9.80
N ALA A 5 1.13 6.50 9.78
CA ALA A 5 -0.29 6.75 9.95
C ALA A 5 -0.79 5.88 11.11
N THR A 6 -1.67 6.43 11.95
CA THR A 6 -2.33 5.69 13.03
C THR A 6 -3.83 5.75 12.81
N GLU A 7 -4.47 4.59 12.84
CA GLU A 7 -5.88 4.42 12.55
C GLU A 7 -6.53 3.42 13.51
N PRO A 8 -7.86 3.47 13.71
CA PRO A 8 -8.58 2.37 14.34
C PRO A 8 -8.28 1.04 13.63
N SER A 9 -8.09 -0.04 14.39
CA SER A 9 -7.71 -1.36 13.86
C SER A 9 -8.73 -1.99 12.90
N LYS A 10 -9.94 -1.43 12.80
CA LYS A 10 -10.97 -1.80 11.82
C LYS A 10 -10.75 -1.15 10.44
N LEU A 11 -9.82 -0.21 10.33
CA LEU A 11 -9.49 0.51 9.10
C LEU A 11 -8.09 0.13 8.60
N ASN A 12 -7.87 0.45 7.34
CA ASN A 12 -6.59 0.32 6.67
C ASN A 12 -6.07 1.69 6.26
N SER A 13 -4.75 1.84 6.22
CA SER A 13 -4.10 3.03 5.67
C SER A 13 -3.23 2.67 4.48
N ILE A 14 -3.19 3.59 3.52
CA ILE A 14 -2.41 3.48 2.28
C ILE A 14 -1.59 4.75 2.10
N ALA A 15 -0.38 4.61 1.57
CA ALA A 15 0.46 5.73 1.18
C ALA A 15 1.43 5.30 0.07
N HIS A 16 2.06 6.29 -0.58
CA HIS A 16 3.19 6.04 -1.48
C HIS A 16 4.33 5.29 -0.78
N GLY A 17 5.09 4.54 -1.57
CA GLY A 17 6.18 3.71 -1.08
C GLY A 17 5.74 2.38 -0.46
N ARG A 18 6.68 1.75 0.24
CA ARG A 18 6.55 0.41 0.81
C ARG A 18 6.10 0.48 2.25
N LEU A 19 5.12 -0.33 2.62
CA LEU A 19 4.79 -0.58 4.03
C LEU A 19 5.95 -1.36 4.66
N VAL A 20 6.64 -0.76 5.63
CA VAL A 20 7.82 -1.33 6.30
C VAL A 20 7.57 -1.70 7.75
N SER A 21 6.47 -1.23 8.35
CA SER A 21 6.08 -1.62 9.71
C SER A 21 4.57 -1.50 9.91
N THR A 22 4.02 -2.43 10.69
CA THR A 22 2.65 -2.38 11.20
C THR A 22 2.70 -2.72 12.68
N LEU A 23 2.31 -1.78 13.53
CA LEU A 23 2.24 -1.92 14.98
C LEU A 23 0.78 -1.82 15.43
N ARG A 24 0.29 -2.82 16.15
CA ARG A 24 -1.06 -2.80 16.72
C ARG A 24 -0.98 -2.57 18.22
N THR A 25 -1.72 -1.58 18.71
CA THR A 25 -1.78 -1.19 20.11
C THR A 25 -3.26 -1.00 20.51
N GLY A 26 -3.79 -1.96 21.26
CA GLY A 26 -5.21 -1.98 21.63
C GLY A 26 -6.13 -1.94 20.41
N SER A 27 -7.01 -0.93 20.38
CA SER A 27 -7.96 -0.68 19.29
C SER A 27 -7.38 0.12 18.11
N SER A 28 -6.09 0.45 18.15
CA SER A 28 -5.40 1.23 17.09
C SER A 28 -4.31 0.42 16.39
N THR A 29 -4.07 0.73 15.13
CA THR A 29 -2.98 0.22 14.30
C THR A 29 -2.20 1.41 13.76
N THR A 30 -0.87 1.31 13.79
CA THR A 30 0.06 2.28 13.22
C THR A 30 0.82 1.61 12.09
N ARG A 31 0.82 2.22 10.91
CA ARG A 31 1.50 1.72 9.71
C ARG A 31 2.57 2.72 9.27
N VAL A 32 3.77 2.23 8.99
CA VAL A 32 4.91 3.05 8.55
C VAL A 32 5.25 2.72 7.11
N PHE A 33 5.24 3.75 6.27
CA PHE A 33 5.55 3.69 4.84
C PHE A 33 6.89 4.36 4.55
N ARG A 34 7.69 3.77 3.67
CA ARG A 34 8.96 4.31 3.20
C ARG A 34 8.91 4.51 1.68
N GLU A 35 9.05 5.76 1.27
CA GLU A 35 9.30 6.13 -0.13
C GLU A 35 10.79 6.44 -0.29
N ASP A 36 11.44 5.64 -1.14
CA ASP A 36 12.88 5.73 -1.43
C ASP A 36 13.16 6.73 -2.54
N ARG A 37 12.14 7.15 -3.30
CA ARG A 37 12.24 8.15 -4.37
C ARG A 37 12.02 9.56 -3.84
N LYS A 38 12.63 10.54 -4.51
CA LYS A 38 12.25 11.95 -4.37
C LYS A 38 11.00 12.19 -5.21
N LEU A 39 9.85 12.22 -4.55
CA LEU A 39 8.58 12.68 -5.14
C LEU A 39 8.35 14.13 -4.73
N ALA A 40 7.85 14.94 -5.65
CA ALA A 40 7.29 16.24 -5.32
C ALA A 40 6.13 16.07 -4.33
N THR A 41 5.95 17.03 -3.43
CA THR A 41 4.97 16.93 -2.34
C THR A 41 3.53 16.87 -2.86
N GLU A 42 3.25 17.47 -4.01
CA GLU A 42 1.96 17.47 -4.70
C GLU A 42 1.55 16.08 -5.21
N LEU A 43 2.53 15.21 -5.46
CA LEU A 43 2.30 13.83 -5.90
C LEU A 43 2.11 12.87 -4.73
N MET A 44 2.14 13.36 -3.50
CA MET A 44 1.99 12.52 -2.33
C MET A 44 0.54 12.25 -2.02
N GLN A 45 0.18 10.96 -2.05
CA GLN A 45 -1.14 10.49 -1.66
C GLN A 45 -1.08 9.69 -0.35
N ILE A 46 -2.10 9.89 0.47
CA ILE A 46 -2.37 9.14 1.70
C ILE A 46 -3.88 8.91 1.81
N GLY A 47 -4.28 7.74 2.28
CA GLY A 47 -5.69 7.41 2.48
C GLY A 47 -5.88 6.52 3.70
N VAL A 48 -6.98 6.72 4.43
CA VAL A 48 -7.40 5.89 5.57
C VAL A 48 -8.86 5.52 5.37
N GLY A 49 -9.19 4.24 5.50
CA GLY A 49 -10.55 3.77 5.26
C GLY A 49 -10.65 2.24 5.20
N PRO A 50 -11.85 1.71 4.94
CA PRO A 50 -12.07 0.27 4.77
C PRO A 50 -11.57 -0.16 3.39
N PHE A 51 -10.25 -0.22 3.23
CA PHE A 51 -9.60 -0.60 1.98
C PHE A 51 -9.01 -2.00 2.07
N THR A 52 -9.23 -2.78 1.01
CA THR A 52 -8.50 -4.01 0.71
C THR A 52 -7.35 -3.68 -0.24
N VAL A 53 -6.14 -4.11 0.11
CA VAL A 53 -4.96 -3.93 -0.74
C VAL A 53 -4.68 -5.22 -1.50
N LEU A 54 -4.76 -5.17 -2.82
CA LEU A 54 -4.47 -6.27 -3.72
C LEU A 54 -3.09 -6.10 -4.35
N HIS A 55 -2.34 -7.20 -4.47
CA HIS A 55 -1.07 -7.25 -5.19
C HIS A 55 -1.21 -8.13 -6.42
N ARG A 56 -0.80 -7.63 -7.58
CA ARG A 56 -0.85 -8.33 -8.88
C ARG A 56 0.45 -8.10 -9.64
N LYS A 57 0.70 -8.95 -10.63
CA LYS A 57 1.80 -8.78 -11.57
C LYS A 57 1.24 -8.25 -12.89
N GLY A 58 1.70 -7.07 -13.29
CA GLY A 58 1.41 -6.50 -14.60
C GLY A 58 2.33 -7.07 -15.68
N PRO A 59 2.27 -6.49 -16.89
CA PRO A 59 3.19 -6.81 -17.97
C PRO A 59 4.65 -6.77 -17.51
N HIS A 60 5.44 -7.72 -17.99
CA HIS A 60 6.87 -7.83 -17.68
C HIS A 60 7.22 -8.02 -16.18
N GLY A 61 6.29 -8.54 -15.38
CA GLY A 61 6.53 -8.84 -13.97
C GLY A 61 6.47 -7.61 -13.06
N MET A 62 5.96 -6.49 -13.57
CA MET A 62 5.78 -5.25 -12.83
C MET A 62 4.89 -5.50 -11.61
N ASP A 63 5.37 -5.15 -10.42
CA ASP A 63 4.55 -5.22 -9.21
C ASP A 63 3.44 -4.16 -9.28
N LEU A 64 2.19 -4.59 -9.19
CA LEU A 64 1.03 -3.71 -9.12
C LEU A 64 0.33 -3.87 -7.77
N ARG A 65 -0.01 -2.75 -7.12
CA ARG A 65 -0.74 -2.65 -5.87
C ARG A 65 -1.98 -1.78 -6.07
N TYR A 66 -3.13 -2.34 -5.76
CA TYR A 66 -4.42 -1.67 -5.85
C TYR A 66 -5.03 -1.55 -4.46
N ALA A 67 -5.47 -0.36 -4.08
CA ALA A 67 -6.28 -0.16 -2.88
C ALA A 67 -7.73 0.02 -3.30
N VAL A 68 -8.60 -0.91 -2.90
CA VAL A 68 -10.00 -0.94 -3.33
C VAL A 68 -10.89 -0.85 -2.09
N PRO A 69 -11.96 -0.04 -2.09
CA PRO A 69 -12.95 -0.08 -1.02
C PRO A 69 -13.44 -1.52 -0.84
N THR A 70 -13.33 -2.06 0.38
CA THR A 70 -13.61 -3.48 0.65
C THR A 70 -15.03 -3.88 0.22
N ALA A 71 -16.00 -2.97 0.36
CA ALA A 71 -17.39 -3.19 -0.04
C ALA A 71 -17.58 -3.34 -1.57
N GLN A 72 -16.67 -2.81 -2.39
CA GLN A 72 -16.78 -2.80 -3.86
C GLN A 72 -15.80 -3.77 -4.52
N LEU A 73 -15.05 -4.53 -3.74
CA LEU A 73 -13.97 -5.39 -4.22
C LEU A 73 -14.43 -6.34 -5.34
N ALA A 74 -15.53 -7.06 -5.13
CA ALA A 74 -16.03 -8.04 -6.08
C ALA A 74 -16.45 -7.43 -7.43
N ALA A 75 -16.89 -6.17 -7.44
CA ALA A 75 -17.29 -5.47 -8.66
C ALA A 75 -16.08 -4.90 -9.42
N ILE A 76 -15.06 -4.44 -8.70
CA ILE A 76 -13.88 -3.77 -9.28
C ILE A 76 -12.80 -4.78 -9.70
N GLU A 77 -12.64 -5.87 -8.96
CA GLU A 77 -11.57 -6.85 -9.19
C GLU A 77 -11.51 -7.39 -10.64
N PRO A 78 -12.63 -7.71 -11.32
CA PRO A 78 -12.59 -8.14 -12.72
C PRO A 78 -12.03 -7.07 -13.66
N GLN A 79 -12.33 -5.79 -13.39
CA GLN A 79 -11.87 -4.66 -14.20
C GLN A 79 -10.38 -4.39 -14.03
N LEU A 80 -9.77 -4.76 -12.89
CA LEU A 80 -8.33 -4.60 -12.69
C LEU A 80 -7.49 -5.38 -13.73
N LYS A 81 -8.06 -6.41 -14.37
CA LYS A 81 -7.40 -7.12 -15.47
C LYS A 81 -7.28 -6.28 -16.74
N SER A 82 -8.20 -5.33 -16.98
CA SER A 82 -8.13 -4.47 -18.17
C SER A 82 -7.01 -3.44 -18.07
N PHE A 83 -6.57 -3.11 -16.85
CA PHE A 83 -5.42 -2.22 -16.64
C PHE A 83 -4.15 -2.72 -17.34
N ASP A 84 -3.93 -4.03 -17.35
CA ASP A 84 -2.78 -4.63 -18.05
C ASP A 84 -2.82 -4.35 -19.56
N GLN A 85 -4.01 -4.28 -20.15
CA GLN A 85 -4.19 -3.93 -21.56
C GLN A 85 -3.86 -2.44 -21.79
N SER A 86 -4.31 -1.55 -20.89
CA SER A 86 -3.97 -0.13 -20.95
C SER A 86 -2.46 0.11 -20.84
N VAL A 87 -1.77 -0.62 -19.96
CA VAL A 87 -0.30 -0.54 -19.84
C VAL A 87 0.37 -0.98 -21.13
N ARG A 88 0.01 -2.15 -21.69
CA ARG A 88 0.59 -2.63 -22.96
C ARG A 88 0.37 -1.66 -24.11
N PHE A 89 -0.81 -1.05 -24.17
CA PHE A 89 -1.14 -0.04 -25.16
C PHE A 89 -0.28 1.21 -25.04
N LEU A 90 -0.02 1.69 -23.82
CA LEU A 90 0.92 2.78 -23.59
C LEU A 90 2.35 2.39 -23.99
N GLU A 91 2.78 1.17 -23.66
CA GLU A 91 4.12 0.66 -24.01
C GLU A 91 4.36 0.59 -25.52
N GLN A 92 3.33 0.22 -26.29
CA GLN A 92 3.40 0.21 -27.75
C GLN A 92 3.65 1.59 -28.35
N ARG A 93 3.22 2.66 -27.67
CA ARG A 93 3.30 4.04 -28.19
C ARG A 93 4.49 4.82 -27.65
N LEU A 94 4.82 4.62 -26.38
CA LEU A 94 5.80 5.42 -25.65
C LEU A 94 7.09 4.64 -25.37
N GLY A 95 7.15 3.36 -25.77
CA GLY A 95 8.20 2.45 -25.35
C GLY A 95 7.91 1.83 -24.00
N ARG A 96 8.73 0.84 -23.62
CA ARG A 96 8.53 0.03 -22.42
C ARG A 96 8.40 0.91 -21.18
N PHE A 97 7.33 0.68 -20.41
CA PHE A 97 7.10 1.42 -19.18
C PHE A 97 8.26 1.11 -18.24
N PRO A 98 8.82 2.10 -17.51
CA PRO A 98 9.99 1.86 -16.69
C PRO A 98 9.68 0.80 -15.62
N VAL A 99 10.17 -0.41 -15.87
CA VAL A 99 9.94 -1.62 -15.05
C VAL A 99 10.54 -1.51 -13.64
N TRP A 100 11.40 -0.53 -13.40
CA TRP A 100 12.20 -0.50 -12.18
C TRP A 100 11.54 0.19 -10.99
N SER A 101 10.52 1.05 -11.13
CA SER A 101 10.28 2.01 -10.04
C SER A 101 8.85 2.39 -9.69
N TYR A 102 7.80 1.98 -10.40
CA TYR A 102 6.50 2.56 -10.08
C TYR A 102 5.79 1.94 -8.87
N MET A 103 6.05 0.67 -8.54
CA MET A 103 5.32 0.02 -7.45
C MET A 103 5.98 -1.26 -6.91
N ARG A 104 7.27 -1.22 -6.58
CA ARG A 104 7.90 -2.31 -5.80
C ARG A 104 7.36 -2.32 -4.37
N SER A 105 6.34 -3.12 -4.12
CA SER A 105 5.91 -3.49 -2.77
C SER A 105 6.47 -4.88 -2.44
N HIS A 106 7.62 -4.92 -1.75
CA HIS A 106 7.99 -6.14 -1.05
C HIS A 106 7.05 -6.30 0.14
N THR A 107 6.41 -7.45 0.21
CA THR A 107 5.79 -7.99 1.40
C THR A 107 6.86 -8.04 2.49
N SER A 108 6.80 -7.16 3.49
CA SER A 108 7.19 -7.63 4.81
C SER A 108 6.11 -8.62 5.17
N GLY A 109 6.47 -9.91 5.28
CA GLY A 109 5.68 -10.82 6.10
C GLY A 109 5.40 -10.08 7.39
N SER A 110 4.14 -10.00 7.77
CA SER A 110 3.71 -9.35 9.00
C SER A 110 4.42 -10.03 10.16
N ALA A 111 5.59 -9.52 10.54
CA ALA A 111 6.09 -9.68 11.89
C ALA A 111 5.19 -8.80 12.75
N THR A 112 3.99 -9.29 13.03
CA THR A 112 3.10 -8.75 14.06
C THR A 112 3.85 -8.89 15.37
N ARG A 113 4.67 -7.89 15.70
CA ARG A 113 5.30 -7.82 17.01
C ARG A 113 4.27 -7.24 17.96
N SER A 114 3.39 -8.10 18.47
CA SER A 114 2.53 -7.78 19.61
C SER A 114 3.42 -7.56 20.82
N ARG A 115 3.71 -6.29 21.15
CA ARG A 115 4.25 -5.94 22.47
C ARG A 115 3.06 -5.76 23.41
N LEU A 116 2.69 -6.84 24.10
CA LEU A 116 1.93 -6.75 25.34
C LEU A 116 2.92 -6.33 26.44
N SER A 117 2.92 -5.06 26.82
CA SER A 117 3.23 -4.58 28.18
C SER A 117 3.27 -3.06 28.21
N ALA A 118 2.38 -2.46 28.99
CA ALA A 118 2.77 -1.54 30.07
C ALA A 118 1.60 -1.47 31.07
N GLY A 119 1.85 -1.93 32.30
CA GLY A 119 0.99 -1.72 33.46
C GLY A 119 0.91 -0.25 33.88
N PRO A 120 0.13 0.06 34.92
CA PRO A 120 -0.23 1.43 35.26
C PRO A 120 0.99 2.21 35.76
N ILE A 121 1.16 3.43 35.28
CA ILE A 121 2.00 4.42 35.93
C ILE A 121 1.11 5.09 36.97
N SER A 122 1.18 4.59 38.21
CA SER A 122 0.82 5.36 39.39
C SER A 122 2.06 6.15 39.82
N GLY A 123 1.86 7.45 40.06
CA GLY A 123 2.85 8.38 40.60
C GLY A 123 2.19 9.74 40.75
#